data_AF-A0A9P6XVR6-F1
#
_entry.id   AF-A0A9P6XVR6-F1
#
_cell.length_a   1.000
_cell.length_b   1.000
_cell.length_c   1.000
_cell.angle_alpha   90.00
_cell.angle_beta   90.00
_cell.angle_gamma   90.00
#
_symmetry.space_group_name_H-M   'P 1'
#
loop_
_entity.id
_entity.type
_entity.pdbx_description
1 polymer ?
#
loop_
_entity_poly.entity_id
_entity_poly.type
_entity_poly.pdbx_seq_one_letter_code
_entity_poly.pdbx_strand_id
1 'polypeptide(L)'
;MPKLNINLTGLAVTWDSPNISTIPDPIDPSPIKPNKSPAGTHQQREQLMDALQPYLSANAKIPSTSACPLPEAIVRLETEPGKTTYRRQYPIALSIQPKVQEQVDKWLADGVIEIAPPNTAFNSPLLTVRKKDANGNYSDDIRIVPTAFNYH
;
A
#
# COMPACT_ATOMS: atom_id res chain seq x y z
N MET A 1 21.53 19.46 -48.51
CA MET A 1 22.18 18.50 -47.60
C MET A 1 21.29 18.36 -46.37
N PRO A 2 20.97 17.14 -45.91
CA PRO A 2 19.77 16.88 -45.13
C PRO A 2 19.87 17.38 -43.67
N LYS A 3 18.78 18.04 -43.24
CA LYS A 3 18.44 18.39 -41.86
C LYS A 3 18.05 17.13 -41.10
N LEU A 4 18.99 16.47 -40.44
CA LEU A 4 18.65 15.46 -39.44
C LEU A 4 18.50 16.16 -38.09
N ASN A 5 17.25 16.42 -37.70
CA ASN A 5 16.84 16.90 -36.37
C ASN A 5 17.04 15.79 -35.32
N ILE A 6 18.29 15.41 -35.06
CA ILE A 6 18.64 14.46 -34.01
C ILE A 6 19.14 15.27 -32.82
N ASN A 7 18.36 15.28 -31.74
CA ASN A 7 18.78 15.82 -30.45
C ASN A 7 19.02 14.65 -29.49
N LEU A 8 20.20 14.63 -28.87
CA LEU A 8 20.52 13.68 -27.80
C LEU A 8 20.06 14.29 -26.47
N THR A 9 18.97 13.78 -25.91
CA THR A 9 18.43 14.23 -24.60
C THR A 9 18.29 13.02 -23.67
N GLY A 10 18.49 13.24 -22.35
CA GLY A 10 18.36 12.18 -21.34
C GLY A 10 19.62 11.36 -21.08
N LEU A 11 20.81 11.82 -21.50
CA LEU A 11 22.07 11.23 -21.03
C LEU A 11 22.24 11.48 -19.52
N ALA A 12 22.65 10.44 -18.79
CA ALA A 12 23.07 10.58 -17.41
C ALA A 12 24.32 11.47 -17.36
N VAL A 13 24.20 12.65 -16.76
CA VAL A 13 25.34 13.51 -16.45
C VAL A 13 25.86 13.16 -15.06
N THR A 14 27.15 12.89 -14.92
CA THR A 14 27.79 12.90 -13.62
C THR A 14 27.94 14.36 -13.21
N TRP A 15 27.46 14.70 -12.02
CA TRP A 15 27.78 16.00 -11.44
C TRP A 15 29.25 15.93 -11.04
N ASP A 16 30.15 16.38 -11.91
CA ASP A 16 31.58 16.56 -11.58
C ASP A 16 31.70 17.78 -10.65
N SER A 17 31.12 17.68 -9.46
CA SER A 17 31.51 18.51 -8.34
C SER A 17 32.73 17.84 -7.72
N PRO A 18 33.93 18.46 -7.74
CA PRO A 18 35.15 17.88 -7.19
C PRO A 18 35.12 17.74 -5.65
N ASN A 19 33.97 18.00 -5.02
CA ASN A 19 33.81 18.08 -3.57
C ASN A 19 32.53 17.36 -3.11
N ILE A 20 32.28 16.16 -3.64
CA ILE A 20 31.36 15.23 -2.99
C ILE A 20 32.11 14.71 -1.77
N SER A 21 31.78 15.26 -0.59
CA SER A 21 32.23 14.69 0.68
C SER A 21 31.83 13.23 0.72
N THR A 22 32.81 12.33 0.72
CA THR A 22 32.59 10.90 0.88
C THR A 22 31.87 10.66 2.20
N ILE A 23 30.70 10.04 2.15
CA ILE A 23 30.00 9.59 3.34
C ILE A 23 30.88 8.47 3.93
N PRO A 24 31.39 8.60 5.17
CA PRO A 24 32.21 7.57 5.78
C PRO A 24 31.41 6.27 5.93
N ASP A 25 32.03 5.14 5.61
CA ASP A 25 31.49 3.80 5.81
C ASP A 25 32.44 3.02 6.74
N PRO A 26 31.99 2.61 7.94
CA PRO A 26 30.64 2.75 8.46
C PRO A 26 30.29 4.19 8.86
N ILE A 27 29.04 4.58 8.62
CA ILE A 27 28.47 5.82 9.16
C ILE A 27 28.42 5.67 10.67
N ASP A 28 29.22 6.44 11.41
CA ASP A 28 29.08 6.52 12.86
C ASP A 28 27.72 7.20 13.19
N PRO A 29 26.76 6.49 13.81
CA PRO A 29 25.47 7.08 14.15
C PRO A 29 25.55 8.00 15.37
N SER A 30 26.62 7.92 16.17
CA SER A 30 26.83 8.69 17.40
C SER A 30 26.73 10.22 17.22
N PRO A 31 27.28 10.82 16.14
CA PRO A 31 27.14 12.25 15.86
C PRO A 31 25.80 12.64 15.22
N ILE A 32 25.01 11.71 14.66
CA ILE A 32 23.75 12.02 13.98
C ILE A 32 22.64 12.21 15.02
N LYS A 33 22.56 13.41 15.58
CA LYS A 33 21.41 13.81 16.40
C LYS A 33 20.33 14.35 15.46
N PRO A 34 19.07 13.85 15.53
CA PRO A 34 17.96 14.50 14.85
C PRO A 34 18.00 15.99 15.16
N ASN A 35 17.79 16.86 14.16
CA ASN A 35 17.80 18.28 14.43
C ASN A 35 16.77 18.54 15.55
N LYS A 36 17.21 19.19 16.63
CA LYS A 36 16.30 19.66 17.68
C LYS A 36 15.76 21.02 17.24
N SER A 37 15.19 21.08 16.04
CA SER A 37 14.57 22.29 15.50
C SER A 37 13.07 22.05 15.30
N PRO A 38 12.30 21.78 16.37
CA PRO A 38 10.86 21.90 16.24
C PRO A 38 10.54 23.32 15.77
N ALA A 39 9.76 23.45 14.69
CA ALA A 39 9.30 24.75 14.25
C ALA A 39 8.38 25.34 15.33
N GLY A 40 8.71 26.55 15.79
CA GLY A 40 7.95 27.25 16.82
C GLY A 40 8.33 26.93 18.26
N THR A 41 7.80 27.72 19.20
CA THR A 41 8.00 27.56 20.64
C THR A 41 7.09 26.48 21.23
N HIS A 42 7.36 26.03 22.45
CA HIS A 42 6.49 25.10 23.17
C HIS A 42 5.04 25.62 23.25
N GLN A 43 4.88 26.90 23.56
CA GLN A 43 3.59 27.57 23.64
C GLN A 43 2.85 27.56 22.30
N GLN A 44 3.55 27.83 21.18
CA GLN A 44 2.96 27.77 19.85
C GLN A 44 2.52 26.36 19.48
N ARG A 45 3.28 25.33 19.91
CA ARG A 45 2.91 23.93 19.73
C ARG A 45 1.66 23.57 20.55
N GLU A 46 1.59 23.96 21.82
CA GLU A 46 0.41 23.72 22.66
C GLU A 46 -0.84 24.37 22.05
N GLN A 47 -0.74 25.64 21.65
CA GLN A 47 -1.83 26.35 20.98
C GLN A 47 -2.28 25.67 19.68
N LEU A 48 -1.33 25.17 18.88
CA LEU A 48 -1.64 24.41 17.68
C LEU A 48 -2.37 23.10 18.02
N MET A 49 -1.88 22.35 19.00
CA MET A 49 -2.49 21.07 19.38
C MET A 49 -3.89 21.28 19.96
N ASP A 50 -4.09 22.30 20.78
CA ASP A 50 -5.41 22.69 21.31
C ASP A 50 -6.38 23.05 20.18
N ALA A 51 -5.92 23.80 19.18
CA ALA A 51 -6.70 24.15 18.00
C ALA A 51 -7.04 22.92 17.13
N LEU A 52 -6.14 21.94 17.03
CA LEU A 52 -6.33 20.70 16.26
C LEU A 52 -7.17 19.66 17.00
N GLN A 53 -7.17 19.67 18.33
CA GLN A 53 -7.81 18.67 19.17
C GLN A 53 -9.27 18.37 18.82
N PRO A 54 -10.15 19.37 18.54
CA PRO A 54 -11.53 19.06 18.11
C PRO A 54 -11.58 18.30 16.78
N TYR A 55 -10.71 18.63 15.81
CA TYR A 55 -10.66 17.96 14.51
C TYR A 55 -10.10 16.55 14.61
N LEU A 56 -9.04 16.36 15.41
CA LEU A 56 -8.49 15.02 15.69
C LEU A 56 -9.54 14.14 16.38
N SER A 57 -10.26 14.70 17.34
CA SER A 57 -11.34 14.01 18.06
C SER A 57 -12.53 13.68 17.16
N ALA A 58 -12.85 14.53 16.18
CA ALA A 58 -13.86 14.25 15.17
C ALA A 58 -13.41 13.16 14.20
N ASN A 59 -12.17 13.24 13.69
CA ASN A 59 -11.60 12.25 12.78
C ASN A 59 -11.49 10.86 13.44
N ALA A 60 -11.12 10.80 14.72
CA ALA A 60 -11.03 9.54 15.47
C ALA A 60 -12.38 8.82 15.65
N LYS A 61 -13.50 9.54 15.51
CA LYS A 61 -14.85 8.97 15.58
C LYS A 61 -15.34 8.41 14.24
N ILE A 62 -14.64 8.68 13.13
CA ILE A 62 -15.01 8.16 11.82
C ILE A 62 -14.80 6.63 11.86
N PRO A 63 -15.84 5.81 11.62
CA PRO A 63 -15.69 4.37 11.57
C PRO A 63 -14.65 3.98 10.50
N SER A 64 -13.78 3.01 10.81
CA SER A 64 -12.76 2.51 9.88
C SER A 64 -13.35 1.95 8.59
N THR A 65 -14.62 1.55 8.61
CA THR A 65 -15.41 1.04 7.49
C THR A 65 -16.01 2.14 6.60
N SER A 66 -15.86 3.41 6.96
CA SER A 66 -16.48 4.53 6.23
C SER A 66 -15.72 4.84 4.94
N ALA A 67 -16.46 4.96 3.83
CA ALA A 67 -15.91 5.46 2.57
C ALA A 67 -15.86 6.99 2.54
N CYS A 68 -15.04 7.55 1.65
CA CYS A 68 -15.01 8.99 1.38
C CYS A 68 -16.37 9.43 0.80
N PRO A 69 -17.04 10.45 1.37
CA PRO A 69 -18.36 10.87 0.91
C PRO A 69 -18.32 11.75 -0.35
N LEU A 70 -17.13 12.17 -0.80
CA LEU A 70 -16.98 13.02 -1.97
C LEU A 70 -17.35 12.23 -3.24
N PRO A 71 -18.26 12.71 -4.10
CA PRO A 71 -18.61 12.04 -5.36
C PRO A 71 -17.39 11.78 -6.26
N GLU A 72 -16.40 12.68 -6.22
CA GLU A 72 -15.16 12.61 -6.99
C GLU A 72 -14.25 11.47 -6.54
N ALA A 73 -14.46 10.92 -5.34
CA ALA A 73 -13.72 9.76 -4.84
C ALA A 73 -14.22 8.44 -5.46
N ILE A 74 -15.34 8.44 -6.19
CA ILE A 74 -15.91 7.25 -6.80
C ILE A 74 -15.26 6.99 -8.17
N VAL A 75 -14.45 5.94 -8.24
CA VAL A 75 -13.92 5.42 -9.51
C VAL A 75 -14.85 4.31 -10.02
N ARG A 76 -15.35 4.46 -11.25
CA ARG A 76 -16.20 3.46 -11.91
C ARG A 76 -15.37 2.63 -12.88
N LEU A 77 -15.38 1.32 -12.71
CA LEU A 77 -14.78 0.37 -13.63
C LEU A 77 -15.90 -0.31 -14.41
N GLU A 78 -16.07 0.06 -15.68
CA GLU A 78 -17.10 -0.51 -16.54
C GLU A 78 -16.63 -1.86 -17.11
N THR A 79 -17.51 -2.86 -17.06
CA THR A 79 -17.30 -4.16 -17.71
C THR A 79 -18.18 -4.26 -18.94
N GLU A 80 -17.69 -4.90 -20.00
CA GLU A 80 -18.52 -5.20 -21.17
C GLU A 80 -19.78 -6.01 -20.78
N PRO A 81 -20.98 -5.63 -21.27
CA PRO A 81 -22.21 -6.35 -20.96
C PRO A 81 -22.11 -7.84 -21.32
N GLY A 82 -22.46 -8.70 -20.37
CA GLY A 82 -22.44 -10.16 -20.56
C GLY A 82 -21.06 -10.81 -20.52
N LYS A 83 -19.97 -10.05 -20.40
CA LYS A 83 -18.63 -10.61 -20.18
C LYS A 83 -18.42 -10.86 -18.70
N THR A 84 -17.98 -12.08 -18.39
CA THR A 84 -17.70 -12.52 -17.03
C THR A 84 -16.35 -13.24 -17.00
N THR A 85 -15.77 -13.36 -15.82
CA THR A 85 -14.50 -14.04 -15.63
C THR A 85 -14.58 -14.93 -14.41
N TYR A 86 -14.46 -16.23 -14.66
CA TYR A 86 -14.59 -17.26 -13.65
C TYR A 86 -13.39 -18.18 -13.71
N ARG A 87 -12.66 -18.26 -12.60
CA ARG A 87 -11.61 -19.25 -12.39
C ARG A 87 -11.89 -20.01 -11.11
N ARG A 88 -11.85 -21.34 -11.17
CA ARG A 88 -12.06 -22.21 -10.00
C ARG A 88 -10.97 -21.96 -8.95
N GLN A 89 -11.35 -22.00 -7.66
CA GLN A 89 -10.41 -21.97 -6.54
C GLN A 89 -9.42 -23.15 -6.61
N TYR A 90 -8.13 -22.85 -6.56
CA TYR A 90 -7.09 -23.87 -6.46
C TYR A 90 -7.16 -24.58 -5.11
N PRO A 91 -6.75 -25.87 -5.03
CA PRO A 91 -6.66 -26.56 -3.76
C PRO A 91 -5.78 -25.81 -2.76
N ILE A 92 -6.32 -25.56 -1.57
CA ILE A 92 -5.59 -24.98 -0.44
C ILE A 92 -5.26 -26.12 0.52
N ALA A 93 -3.97 -26.26 0.89
CA ALA A 93 -3.51 -27.26 1.84
C ALA A 93 -4.29 -27.18 3.16
N LEU A 94 -4.73 -28.32 3.69
CA LEU A 94 -5.56 -28.40 4.90
C LEU A 94 -4.93 -27.68 6.10
N SER A 95 -3.61 -27.76 6.24
CA SER A 95 -2.88 -27.07 7.32
C SER A 95 -2.93 -25.54 7.25
N ILE A 96 -3.20 -24.98 6.07
CA ILE A 96 -3.22 -23.53 5.83
C ILE A 96 -4.65 -22.97 5.87
N GLN A 97 -5.68 -23.79 5.66
CA GLN A 97 -7.08 -23.36 5.66
C GLN A 97 -7.48 -22.57 6.92
N PRO A 98 -7.06 -22.91 8.15
CA PRO A 98 -7.39 -22.11 9.33
C PRO A 98 -6.88 -20.67 9.24
N LYS A 99 -5.67 -20.46 8.70
CA LYS A 99 -5.08 -19.12 8.51
C LYS A 99 -5.78 -18.33 7.41
N VAL A 100 -6.25 -19.02 6.37
CA VAL A 100 -7.09 -18.39 5.33
C VAL A 100 -8.40 -17.92 5.94
N GLN A 101 -9.05 -18.77 6.74
CA GLN A 101 -10.32 -18.45 7.38
C GLN A 101 -10.17 -17.26 8.34
N GLU A 102 -9.14 -17.25 9.19
CA GLU A 102 -8.84 -16.13 10.09
C GLU A 102 -8.71 -14.80 9.33
N GLN A 103 -8.02 -14.80 8.18
CA GLN A 103 -7.84 -13.60 7.36
C GLN A 103 -9.15 -13.15 6.69
N VAL A 104 -9.98 -14.09 6.23
CA VAL A 104 -11.30 -13.82 5.65
C VAL A 104 -12.25 -13.26 6.70
N ASP A 105 -12.28 -13.84 7.89
CA ASP A 105 -13.10 -13.38 9.01
C ASP A 105 -12.70 -11.97 9.44
N LYS A 106 -11.40 -11.68 9.48
CA LYS A 106 -10.89 -10.34 9.72
C LYS A 106 -11.37 -9.35 8.65
N TRP A 107 -11.28 -9.70 7.37
CA TRP A 107 -11.75 -8.82 6.29
C TRP A 107 -13.26 -8.58 6.35
N LEU A 108 -14.04 -9.59 6.75
CA LEU A 108 -15.49 -9.45 6.99
C LEU A 108 -15.75 -8.50 8.16
N ALA A 109 -15.06 -8.67 9.28
CA ALA A 109 -15.21 -7.82 10.47
C ALA A 109 -14.78 -6.37 10.19
N ASP A 110 -13.70 -6.19 9.43
CA ASP A 110 -13.17 -4.88 9.03
C ASP A 110 -13.98 -4.22 7.89
N GLY A 111 -15.02 -4.89 7.36
CA GLY A 111 -15.85 -4.38 6.26
C GLY A 111 -15.13 -4.24 4.92
N VAL A 112 -14.01 -4.95 4.74
CA VAL A 112 -13.21 -4.95 3.50
C VAL A 112 -13.86 -5.82 2.42
N ILE A 113 -14.56 -6.89 2.82
CA ILE A 113 -15.30 -7.78 1.92
C ILE A 113 -16.72 -8.02 2.45
N GLU A 114 -17.61 -8.47 1.57
CA GLU A 114 -18.97 -8.89 1.89
C GLU A 114 -19.30 -10.23 1.21
N ILE A 115 -20.39 -10.87 1.67
CA ILE A 115 -20.87 -12.11 1.05
C ILE A 115 -21.49 -11.77 -0.32
N ALA A 116 -20.91 -12.33 -1.37
CA ALA A 116 -21.42 -12.17 -2.72
C ALA A 116 -22.82 -12.82 -2.87
N PRO A 117 -23.69 -12.27 -3.73
CA PRO A 117 -24.95 -12.90 -4.08
C PRO A 117 -24.76 -14.34 -4.59
N PRO A 118 -25.74 -15.23 -4.37
CA PRO A 118 -25.68 -16.58 -4.92
C PRO A 118 -25.61 -16.53 -6.45
N ASN A 119 -24.89 -17.49 -7.04
CA ASN A 119 -24.69 -17.62 -8.49
C ASN A 119 -23.98 -16.43 -9.16
N THR A 120 -23.09 -15.73 -8.45
CA THR A 120 -22.18 -14.78 -9.10
C THR A 120 -21.38 -15.46 -10.22
N ALA A 121 -21.35 -14.84 -11.39
CA ALA A 121 -20.60 -15.33 -12.54
C ALA A 121 -19.10 -15.00 -12.47
N PHE A 122 -18.68 -14.24 -11.46
CA PHE A 122 -17.29 -13.82 -11.27
C PHE A 122 -16.64 -14.63 -10.15
N ASN A 123 -15.43 -15.14 -10.40
CA ASN A 123 -14.61 -15.72 -9.35
C ASN A 123 -13.11 -15.58 -9.65
N SER A 124 -12.37 -15.09 -8.67
CA SER A 124 -10.91 -15.01 -8.69
C SER A 124 -10.35 -15.87 -7.56
N PRO A 125 -9.48 -16.85 -7.85
CA PRO A 125 -8.95 -17.72 -6.82
C PRO A 125 -8.03 -16.97 -5.85
N LEU A 126 -8.04 -17.39 -4.60
CA LEU A 126 -7.08 -17.00 -3.57
C LEU A 126 -5.79 -17.83 -3.70
N LEU A 127 -4.66 -17.17 -3.51
CA LEU A 127 -3.35 -17.77 -3.35
C LEU A 127 -2.82 -17.58 -1.93
N THR A 128 -2.12 -18.59 -1.44
CA THR A 128 -1.41 -18.56 -0.16
C THR A 128 0.09 -18.45 -0.43
N VAL A 129 0.73 -17.42 0.11
CA VAL A 129 2.15 -17.15 -0.12
C VAL A 129 2.86 -16.98 1.21
N ARG A 130 3.85 -17.83 1.49
CA ARG A 130 4.67 -17.71 2.71
C ARG A 130 5.51 -16.43 2.68
N LYS A 131 5.53 -15.70 3.80
CA LYS A 131 6.39 -14.53 3.98
C LYS A 131 7.77 -14.93 4.47
N LYS A 132 8.74 -14.08 4.16
CA LYS A 132 10.05 -14.09 4.80
C LYS A 132 10.06 -13.12 5.97
N ASP A 133 10.78 -13.47 7.03
CA ASP A 133 11.10 -12.60 8.14
C ASP A 133 12.20 -11.59 7.76
N ALA A 134 12.57 -10.71 8.68
CA ALA A 134 13.62 -9.71 8.49
C ALA A 134 15.00 -10.31 8.19
N ASN A 135 15.22 -11.58 8.56
CA ASN A 135 16.47 -12.31 8.33
C ASN A 135 16.45 -13.10 7.00
N GLY A 136 15.35 -13.02 6.24
CA GLY A 136 15.19 -13.71 4.95
C GLY A 136 14.72 -15.16 5.05
N ASN A 137 14.41 -15.66 6.25
CA ASN A 137 13.89 -17.01 6.47
C ASN A 137 12.37 -17.04 6.32
N TYR A 138 11.80 -18.14 5.85
CA TYR A 138 10.34 -18.26 5.79
C TYR A 138 9.75 -18.31 7.19
N SER A 139 8.83 -17.39 7.46
CA SER A 139 8.05 -17.37 8.70
C SER A 139 6.74 -18.15 8.53
N ASP A 140 6.04 -18.33 9.65
CA ASP A 140 4.70 -18.89 9.67
C ASP A 140 3.62 -17.92 9.15
N ASP A 141 3.99 -16.67 8.85
CA ASP A 141 3.07 -15.67 8.30
C ASP A 141 2.80 -15.98 6.81
N ILE A 142 1.52 -16.01 6.43
CA ILE A 142 1.05 -16.36 5.09
C ILE A 142 0.21 -15.20 4.56
N ARG A 143 0.58 -14.69 3.38
CA ARG A 143 -0.24 -13.74 2.63
C ARG A 143 -1.35 -14.50 1.92
N ILE A 144 -2.57 -14.01 2.09
CA ILE A 144 -3.74 -14.40 1.29
C ILE A 144 -3.92 -13.33 0.21
N VAL A 145 -3.84 -13.73 -1.06
CA VAL A 145 -3.86 -12.80 -2.18
C VAL A 145 -4.90 -13.23 -3.21
N PRO A 146 -5.90 -12.39 -3.55
CA PRO A 146 -6.75 -12.60 -4.71
C PRO A 146 -5.91 -12.45 -5.99
N THR A 147 -6.00 -13.39 -6.92
CA THR A 147 -5.32 -13.21 -8.22
C THR A 147 -6.04 -12.16 -9.05
N ALA A 148 -5.28 -11.19 -9.57
CA ALA A 148 -5.82 -10.22 -10.52
C ALA A 148 -6.32 -10.90 -11.81
N PHE A 149 -7.31 -10.27 -12.44
CA PHE A 149 -7.80 -10.66 -13.75
C PHE A 149 -6.67 -10.54 -14.78
N ASN A 150 -6.10 -11.67 -15.21
CA ASN A 150 -5.34 -11.70 -16.45
C ASN A 150 -6.36 -11.53 -17.58
N TYR A 151 -6.53 -10.29 -18.04
CA TYR A 151 -7.17 -10.03 -19.32
C TYR A 151 -6.26 -10.65 -20.41
N HIS A 152 -6.74 -11.73 -21.01
CA HIS A 152 -6.20 -12.28 -22.26
C HIS A 152 -7.13 -11.87 -23.39
#